data_AF-A0A6L9QYA4-F1
#
_entry.id   AF-A0A6L9QYA4-F1
#
_cell.length_a   1.000
_cell.length_b   1.000
_cell.length_c   1.000
_cell.angle_alpha   90.00
_cell.angle_beta   90.00
_cell.angle_gamma   90.00
#
_symmetry.space_group_name_H-M   'P 1'
#
loop_
_entity.id
_entity.type
_entity.pdbx_description
1 polymer ?
#
loop_
_entity_poly.entity_id
_entity_poly.type
_entity_poly.pdbx_seq_one_letter_code
_entity_poly.pdbx_strand_id
1 'polypeptide(L)'
;HAAVTGAVADRFAAAGARVRRPEAAFYVYPDFGPLRDVLAEHHGVRTAAGLTGLLLERYGVGVLPGSSFGDAPSALRMRVAPSLLYGEDDEQRRAALASPAPAALPWIADALDRLSEALADLTVSVTASEPALA
;
A
#
# COMPACT_ATOMS: atom_id res chain seq x y z
N HIS A 1 0.40 3.69 16.49
CA HIS A 1 -0.17 2.82 15.45
C HIS A 1 -1.22 3.51 14.59
N ALA A 2 -2.39 3.89 15.14
CA ALA A 2 -3.53 4.42 14.37
C ALA A 2 -3.17 5.47 13.30
N ALA A 3 -2.35 6.47 13.66
CA ALA A 3 -1.92 7.52 12.73
C ALA A 3 -1.13 6.96 11.52
N VAL A 4 -0.15 6.08 11.74
CA VAL A 4 0.68 5.51 10.68
C VAL A 4 -0.10 4.49 9.85
N THR A 5 -0.91 3.63 10.49
CA THR A 5 -1.77 2.68 9.77
C THR A 5 -2.82 3.39 8.92
N GLY A 6 -3.38 4.50 9.43
CA GLY A 6 -4.28 5.37 8.68
C GLY A 6 -3.58 5.98 7.47
N ALA A 7 -2.39 6.55 7.67
CA ALA A 7 -1.60 7.13 6.58
C ALA A 7 -1.22 6.13 5.48
N VAL A 8 -0.94 4.87 5.84
CA VAL A 8 -0.74 3.78 4.88
C VAL A 8 -2.02 3.44 4.14
N ALA A 9 -3.15 3.28 4.86
CA ALA A 9 -4.44 3.00 4.25
C ALA A 9 -4.88 4.09 3.25
N ASP A 10 -4.64 5.35 3.59
CA ASP A 10 -4.96 6.50 2.74
C ASP A 10 -4.16 6.50 1.43
N ARG A 11 -2.91 6.01 1.44
CA ARG A 11 -2.07 5.87 0.24
C ARG A 11 -2.54 4.77 -0.70
N PHE A 12 -2.91 3.62 -0.15
CA PHE A 12 -3.55 2.56 -0.94
C PHE A 12 -4.87 3.02 -1.54
N ALA A 13 -5.69 3.75 -0.77
CA ALA A 13 -6.94 4.31 -1.26
C ALA A 13 -6.71 5.34 -2.38
N ALA A 14 -5.73 6.23 -2.22
CA ALA A 14 -5.36 7.22 -3.24
C ALA A 14 -4.87 6.56 -4.55
N ALA A 15 -4.23 5.40 -4.46
CA ALA A 15 -3.82 4.61 -5.62
C ALA A 15 -4.98 3.83 -6.29
N GLY A 16 -6.23 3.96 -5.79
CA GLY A 16 -7.41 3.31 -6.38
C GLY A 16 -7.76 1.94 -5.77
N ALA A 17 -7.04 1.48 -4.76
CA ALA A 17 -7.44 0.28 -4.02
C ALA A 17 -8.66 0.56 -3.14
N ARG A 18 -9.53 -0.44 -2.96
CA ARG A 18 -10.57 -0.39 -1.93
C ARG A 18 -9.93 -0.74 -0.59
N VAL A 19 -10.04 0.15 0.39
CA VAL A 19 -9.44 -0.03 1.70
C VAL A 19 -10.47 0.24 2.79
N ARG A 20 -10.67 -0.71 3.70
CA ARG A 20 -11.43 -0.43 4.92
C ARG A 20 -10.53 0.35 5.88
N ARG A 21 -11.05 1.45 6.43
CA ARG A 21 -10.34 2.25 7.44
C ARG A 21 -9.94 1.32 8.61
N PRO A 22 -8.66 1.26 9.00
CA PRO A 22 -8.26 0.47 10.17
C PRO A 22 -8.85 1.08 11.45
N GLU A 23 -9.68 0.32 12.15
CA GLU A 23 -10.29 0.75 13.43
C GLU A 23 -9.52 0.22 14.66
N ALA A 24 -8.75 -0.86 14.47
CA ALA A 24 -7.95 -1.49 15.52
C ALA A 24 -6.73 -2.21 14.92
N ALA A 25 -5.86 -2.72 15.80
CA ALA A 25 -4.63 -3.42 15.46
C ALA A 25 -3.66 -2.56 14.62
N PHE A 26 -2.88 -3.22 13.76
CA PHE A 26 -1.74 -2.62 13.06
C PHE A 26 -1.52 -3.19 11.64
N TYR A 27 -2.58 -3.71 11.01
CA TYR A 27 -2.54 -4.18 9.63
C TYR A 27 -3.52 -3.41 8.74
N VAL A 28 -3.17 -3.27 7.47
CA VAL A 28 -4.06 -2.76 6.42
C VAL A 28 -4.33 -3.89 5.43
N TYR A 29 -5.54 -3.93 4.87
CA TYR A 29 -5.97 -4.97 3.92
C TYR A 29 -6.55 -4.36 2.65
N PRO A 30 -5.71 -3.75 1.78
CA PRO A 30 -6.18 -3.16 0.53
C PRO A 30 -6.60 -4.22 -0.48
N ASP A 31 -7.65 -3.91 -1.25
CA ASP A 31 -8.18 -4.71 -2.36
C ASP A 31 -7.96 -3.97 -3.69
N PHE A 32 -7.06 -4.49 -4.52
CA PHE A 32 -6.75 -4.00 -5.86
C PHE A 32 -7.69 -4.57 -6.94
N GLY A 33 -8.78 -5.22 -6.55
CA GLY A 33 -9.83 -5.67 -7.46
C GLY A 33 -10.29 -4.61 -8.48
N PRO A 34 -10.46 -3.31 -8.12
CA PRO A 34 -10.79 -2.26 -9.08
C PRO A 34 -9.73 -2.01 -10.16
N LEU A 35 -8.48 -2.42 -9.92
CA LEU A 35 -7.32 -2.20 -10.79
C LEU A 35 -6.92 -3.48 -11.54
N ARG A 36 -7.75 -4.53 -11.48
CA ARG A 36 -7.44 -5.85 -12.05
C ARG A 36 -7.02 -5.77 -13.51
N ASP A 37 -7.76 -5.02 -14.33
CA ASP A 37 -7.52 -4.99 -15.77
C ASP A 37 -6.21 -4.27 -16.09
N VAL A 38 -5.96 -3.12 -15.45
CA VAL A 38 -4.70 -2.36 -15.56
C VAL A 38 -3.51 -3.22 -15.12
N LEU A 39 -3.61 -3.91 -13.98
CA LEU A 39 -2.55 -4.78 -13.47
C LEU A 39 -2.27 -5.97 -14.40
N ALA A 40 -3.31 -6.54 -15.01
CA ALA A 40 -3.19 -7.64 -15.95
C ALA A 40 -2.59 -7.20 -17.30
N GLU A 41 -2.96 -6.01 -17.77
CA GLU A 41 -2.51 -5.45 -19.05
C GLU A 41 -1.05 -4.97 -18.96
N HIS A 42 -0.74 -4.14 -17.97
CA HIS A 42 0.57 -3.49 -17.89
C HIS A 42 1.66 -4.36 -17.25
N HIS A 43 1.28 -5.27 -16.36
CA HIS A 43 2.23 -6.06 -15.58
C HIS A 43 1.99 -7.58 -15.67
N GLY A 44 0.96 -8.04 -16.39
CA GLY A 44 0.62 -9.47 -16.46
C GLY A 44 0.06 -10.06 -15.16
N VAL A 45 -0.18 -9.24 -14.14
CA VAL A 45 -0.56 -9.68 -12.79
C VAL A 45 -2.04 -10.05 -12.73
N ARG A 46 -2.32 -11.29 -12.30
CA ARG A 46 -3.69 -11.81 -12.17
C ARG A 46 -4.01 -12.42 -10.81
N THR A 47 -3.00 -12.54 -9.94
CA THR A 47 -3.11 -13.23 -8.64
C THR A 47 -2.55 -12.37 -7.53
N ALA A 48 -3.01 -12.62 -6.30
CA ALA A 48 -2.50 -11.96 -5.10
C ALA A 48 -0.97 -12.17 -4.97
N ALA A 49 -0.51 -13.40 -5.14
CA ALA A 49 0.91 -13.74 -5.07
C ALA A 49 1.74 -13.04 -6.15
N GLY A 50 1.23 -12.94 -7.38
CA GLY A 50 1.89 -12.19 -8.45
C GLY A 50 1.99 -10.69 -8.15
N LEU A 51 0.93 -10.10 -7.59
CA LEU A 51 0.92 -8.69 -7.18
C LEU A 51 1.94 -8.42 -6.07
N THR A 52 1.95 -9.23 -5.02
CA THR A 52 2.90 -9.05 -3.90
C THR A 52 4.33 -9.37 -4.30
N GLY A 53 4.54 -10.31 -5.23
CA GLY A 53 5.83 -10.60 -5.82
C GLY A 53 6.38 -9.41 -6.61
N LEU A 54 5.56 -8.82 -7.48
CA LEU A 54 5.93 -7.60 -8.22
C LEU A 54 6.29 -6.44 -7.29
N LEU A 55 5.47 -6.20 -6.25
CA LEU A 55 5.73 -5.18 -5.24
C LEU A 55 7.10 -5.35 -4.57
N LEU A 56 7.45 -6.59 -4.22
CA LEU A 56 8.73 -6.91 -3.61
C LEU A 56 9.89 -6.76 -4.60
N GLU A 57 9.80 -7.39 -5.78
CA GLU A 57 10.88 -7.47 -6.76
C GLU A 57 11.21 -6.12 -7.39
N ARG A 58 10.19 -5.32 -7.72
CA ARG A 58 10.38 -4.03 -8.42
C ARG A 58 10.53 -2.86 -7.47
N TYR A 59 9.84 -2.86 -6.33
CA TYR A 59 9.76 -1.68 -5.44
C TYR A 59 10.32 -1.93 -4.04
N GLY A 60 10.77 -3.15 -3.73
CA GLY A 60 11.24 -3.50 -2.38
C GLY A 60 10.13 -3.51 -1.33
N VAL A 61 8.85 -3.54 -1.73
CA VAL A 61 7.70 -3.49 -0.81
C VAL A 61 7.28 -4.91 -0.44
N GLY A 62 7.80 -5.39 0.70
CA GLY A 62 7.46 -6.70 1.25
C GLY A 62 6.09 -6.73 1.94
N VAL A 63 5.13 -7.41 1.33
CA VAL A 63 3.76 -7.61 1.86
C VAL A 63 3.28 -9.04 1.63
N LEU A 64 2.25 -9.48 2.35
CA LEU A 64 1.77 -10.87 2.28
C LEU A 64 0.50 -10.96 1.42
N PRO A 65 0.41 -11.90 0.46
CA PRO A 65 -0.77 -12.02 -0.38
C PRO A 65 -1.97 -12.51 0.44
N GLY A 66 -3.16 -12.02 0.10
CA GLY A 66 -4.41 -12.41 0.76
C GLY A 66 -4.68 -13.91 0.69
N SER A 67 -4.18 -14.58 -0.35
CA SER A 67 -4.30 -16.04 -0.52
C SER A 67 -3.61 -16.84 0.58
N SER A 68 -2.61 -16.27 1.26
CA SER A 68 -2.01 -16.89 2.46
C SER A 68 -2.94 -16.86 3.68
N PHE A 69 -4.05 -16.12 3.61
CA PHE A 69 -5.05 -15.95 4.66
C PHE A 69 -6.43 -16.50 4.26
N GLY A 70 -6.52 -17.22 3.14
CA GLY A 70 -7.75 -17.88 2.70
C GLY A 70 -8.57 -17.12 1.65
N ASP A 71 -8.11 -15.96 1.16
CA ASP A 71 -8.72 -15.36 -0.03
C ASP A 71 -8.49 -16.25 -1.27
N ALA A 72 -9.40 -16.14 -2.25
CA ALA A 72 -9.17 -16.76 -3.56
C ALA A 72 -7.84 -16.27 -4.18
N PRO A 73 -7.04 -17.13 -4.84
CA PRO A 73 -5.76 -16.70 -5.43
C PRO A 73 -5.87 -15.51 -6.40
N SER A 74 -7.01 -15.38 -7.07
CA SER A 74 -7.30 -14.29 -8.01
C SER A 74 -7.79 -13.00 -7.34
N ALA A 75 -8.16 -13.01 -6.05
CA ALA A 75 -8.52 -11.80 -5.32
C ALA A 75 -7.26 -10.99 -5.04
N LEU A 76 -7.12 -9.81 -5.63
CA LEU A 76 -5.91 -8.98 -5.58
C LEU A 76 -5.79 -8.22 -4.25
N ARG A 77 -5.83 -8.97 -3.14
CA ARG A 77 -5.75 -8.46 -1.77
C ARG A 77 -4.42 -8.82 -1.17
N MET A 78 -3.99 -8.03 -0.20
CA MET A 78 -2.76 -8.25 0.54
C MET A 78 -2.91 -7.78 1.98
N ARG A 79 -2.11 -8.35 2.88
CA ARG A 79 -1.95 -7.85 4.25
C ARG A 79 -0.67 -7.03 4.35
N VAL A 80 -0.82 -5.77 4.74
CA VAL A 80 0.27 -4.80 4.87
C VAL A 80 0.55 -4.53 6.34
N ALA A 81 1.82 -4.59 6.74
CA ALA A 81 2.27 -4.33 8.09
C ALA A 81 3.15 -3.06 8.12
N PRO A 82 2.67 -1.92 8.67
CA PRO A 82 3.44 -0.68 8.76
C PRO A 82 4.55 -0.71 9.81
N SER A 83 4.79 -1.85 10.49
CA SER A 83 5.64 -1.92 11.68
C SER A 83 7.10 -1.59 11.44
N LEU A 84 7.58 -1.76 10.20
CA LEU A 84 8.96 -1.41 9.83
C LEU A 84 9.14 0.09 9.57
N LEU A 85 8.07 0.89 9.55
CA LEU A 85 8.18 2.33 9.30
C LEU A 85 8.65 3.12 10.53
N TYR A 86 8.51 2.57 11.75
CA TYR A 86 8.70 3.36 12.99
C TYR A 86 10.14 3.80 13.25
N GLY A 87 11.13 3.22 12.58
CA GLY A 87 12.53 3.61 12.71
C GLY A 87 13.48 2.43 12.54
N GLU A 88 14.68 2.74 12.05
CA GLU A 88 15.74 1.77 11.81
C GLU A 88 16.49 1.42 13.10
N ASP A 89 16.52 2.35 14.06
CA ASP A 89 17.16 2.21 15.37
C ASP A 89 16.18 2.49 16.53
N ASP A 90 16.68 2.28 17.76
CA ASP A 90 15.89 2.48 18.97
C ASP A 90 15.58 3.96 19.26
N GLU A 91 16.40 4.89 18.77
CA GLU A 91 16.18 6.32 18.98
C GLU A 91 14.96 6.79 18.17
N GLN A 92 14.94 6.47 16.88
CA GLN A 92 13.80 6.74 16.00
C GLN A 92 12.54 6.06 16.49
N ARG A 93 12.61 4.79 16.91
CA ARG A 93 11.44 4.06 17.43
C ARG A 93 10.89 4.69 18.71
N ARG A 94 11.76 5.13 19.62
CA ARG A 94 11.34 5.86 20.83
C ARG A 94 10.73 7.23 20.49
N ALA A 95 11.29 7.95 19.53
CA ALA A 95 10.73 9.21 19.05
C ALA A 95 9.35 9.02 18.41
N ALA A 96 9.17 7.98 17.59
CA ALA A 96 7.89 7.61 17.01
C ALA A 96 6.85 7.22 18.06
N LEU A 97 7.26 6.51 19.12
CA LEU A 97 6.40 6.15 20.23
C LEU A 97 5.92 7.38 21.03
N ALA A 98 6.80 8.36 21.25
CA ALA A 98 6.52 9.56 22.04
C ALA A 98 5.82 10.68 21.25
N SER A 99 5.85 10.64 19.91
CA SER A 99 5.30 11.70 19.07
C SER A 99 3.76 11.69 19.03
N PRO A 100 3.10 12.86 19.15
CA PRO A 100 1.65 12.98 18.92
C PRO A 100 1.29 12.89 17.43
N ALA A 101 2.26 13.09 16.53
CA ALA A 101 2.09 13.07 15.08
C ALA A 101 3.17 12.21 14.41
N PRO A 102 3.22 10.89 14.70
CA PRO A 102 4.33 10.04 14.28
C PRO A 102 4.44 9.92 12.75
N ALA A 103 3.32 10.03 12.02
CA ALA A 103 3.33 9.98 10.55
C ALA A 103 4.04 11.18 9.89
N ALA A 104 4.27 12.27 10.64
CA ALA A 104 4.97 13.46 10.16
C ALA A 104 6.48 13.46 10.52
N LEU A 105 6.97 12.43 11.22
CA LEU A 105 8.40 12.29 11.48
C LEU A 105 9.13 12.00 10.16
N PRO A 106 10.29 12.62 9.88
CA PRO A 106 10.91 12.60 8.56
C PRO A 106 11.05 11.20 7.96
N TRP A 107 11.61 10.23 8.70
CA TRP A 107 11.81 8.87 8.17
C TRP A 107 10.50 8.10 7.91
N ILE A 108 9.44 8.38 8.69
CA ILE A 108 8.12 7.79 8.44
C ILE A 108 7.48 8.46 7.23
N ALA A 109 7.53 9.78 7.14
CA ALA A 109 7.01 10.55 6.01
C ALA A 109 7.70 10.14 4.69
N ASP A 110 9.02 10.04 4.68
CA ASP A 110 9.80 9.62 3.51
C ASP A 110 9.45 8.19 3.07
N ALA A 111 9.27 7.27 4.02
CA ALA A 111 8.87 5.90 3.70
C ALA A 111 7.42 5.81 3.19
N LEU A 112 6.55 6.66 3.73
CA LEU A 112 5.17 6.83 3.28
C LEU A 112 5.11 7.44 1.86
N ASP A 113 6.00 8.36 1.53
CA ASP A 113 6.07 8.98 0.20
C ASP A 113 6.64 8.00 -0.82
N ARG A 114 7.68 7.24 -0.47
CA ARG A 114 8.17 6.10 -1.29
C ARG A 114 7.08 5.06 -1.57
N LEU A 115 6.23 4.75 -0.59
CA LEU A 115 5.07 3.89 -0.82
C LEU A 115 4.11 4.50 -1.85
N SER A 116 3.87 5.81 -1.78
CA SER A 116 2.99 6.51 -2.72
C SER A 116 3.55 6.48 -4.15
N GLU A 117 4.85 6.68 -4.31
CA GLU A 117 5.55 6.59 -5.59
C GLU A 117 5.46 5.18 -6.20
N ALA A 118 5.73 4.14 -5.40
CA ALA A 118 5.61 2.75 -5.83
C ALA A 118 4.18 2.41 -6.26
N LEU A 119 3.18 2.84 -5.49
CA LEU A 119 1.77 2.62 -5.81
C LEU A 119 1.33 3.42 -7.05
N ALA A 120 1.81 4.65 -7.22
CA ALA A 120 1.53 5.45 -8.40
C ALA A 120 2.08 4.75 -9.65
N ASP A 121 3.36 4.37 -9.67
CA ASP A 121 4.00 3.68 -10.80
C ASP A 121 3.31 2.34 -11.12
N LEU A 122 2.95 1.57 -10.08
CA LEU A 122 2.21 0.31 -10.22
C LEU A 122 0.86 0.51 -10.93
N THR A 123 0.22 1.65 -10.70
CA THR A 123 -1.15 1.94 -11.15
C THR A 123 -1.21 2.86 -12.36
N VAL A 124 -0.08 3.18 -13.00
CA VAL A 124 -0.05 4.01 -14.22
C VAL A 124 -0.80 3.32 -15.37
N SER A 125 -2.08 3.69 -15.46
CA SER A 125 -2.82 4.20 -16.62
C SER A 125 -4.02 5.02 -16.09
N VAL A 126 -3.75 6.18 -15.45
CA VAL A 126 -4.81 7.09 -14.91
C VAL A 126 -4.55 8.58 -15.21
N THR A 127 -3.90 8.90 -16.33
CA THR A 127 -3.99 10.21 -16.98
C THR A 127 -3.87 9.97 -18.48
N ALA A 128 -4.83 10.15 -19.38
CA ALA A 128 -6.05 10.94 -19.38
C ALA A 128 -7.16 10.20 -20.17
N SER A 129 -8.40 10.23 -19.68
CA SER A 129 -9.55 10.39 -20.58
C SER A 129 -9.90 11.87 -20.55
N GLU A 130 -9.56 12.60 -21.61
CA GLU A 130 -10.15 13.91 -21.86
C GLU A 130 -11.67 13.75 -22.02
N PRO A 131 -12.48 14.71 -21.56
CA PRO A 131 -13.89 14.73 -21.92
C PRO A 131 -13.99 14.98 -23.43
N ALA A 132 -14.65 14.06 -24.14
CA ALA A 132 -15.11 14.31 -25.49
C ALA A 132 -16.11 15.49 -25.44
N LEU A 133 -15.66 16.67 -25.87
CA LEU A 133 -16.54 17.79 -26.13
C LEU A 133 -17.21 17.54 -27.49
N ALA A 134 -18.54 17.52 -27.46
CA ALA A 134 -19.43 17.45 -28.61
C ALA A 134 -19.41 18.74 -29.44
#